data_AF-A0A8T5LIG3-F1
#
_entry.id   AF-A0A8T5LIG3-F1
#
_cell.length_a   1.000
_cell.length_b   1.000
_cell.length_c   1.000
_cell.angle_alpha   90.00
_cell.angle_beta   90.00
_cell.angle_gamma   90.00
#
_symmetry.space_group_name_H-M   'P 1'
#
loop_
_entity.id
_entity.type
_entity.pdbx_description
1 polymer ?
#
loop_
_entity_poly.entity_id
_entity_poly.type
_entity_poly.pdbx_seq_one_letter_code
_entity_poly.pdbx_strand_id
1 'polypeptide(L)'
;MKKTLTIILIFLILAVSAYAQESADSINTKGIVTVTITNAPPSITKLSFSSEKVYADSKLKCNLEVWDDQPGTLVSYNWYKNGLLLDEKSDTLSGFEDNDEIKCAAIAKDVFGEIGEEKVVSVIVEETTHVTKSAQFIVNSFGAEKNLAEISAVKDQGLMALTGYVVSESVKTPSAVMFFAVFIGVLLLVMLNLVLRRTLSKANT
;
A
#
# COMPACT_ATOMS: atom_id res chain seq x y z
N MET A 1 -92.61 22.92 -37.76
CA MET A 1 -91.73 23.03 -36.57
C MET A 1 -90.34 22.39 -36.73
N LYS A 2 -90.16 21.26 -37.44
CA LYS A 2 -88.83 20.63 -37.55
C LYS A 2 -87.77 21.47 -38.29
N LYS A 3 -88.12 22.18 -39.37
CA LYS A 3 -87.17 22.99 -40.16
C LYS A 3 -86.67 24.25 -39.43
N THR A 4 -87.49 24.88 -38.61
CA THR A 4 -87.12 26.05 -37.81
C THR A 4 -86.19 25.69 -36.64
N LEU A 5 -86.34 24.51 -36.05
CA LEU A 5 -85.46 24.01 -35.00
C LEU A 5 -84.05 23.67 -35.52
N THR A 6 -83.93 23.15 -36.74
CA THR A 6 -82.64 22.84 -37.37
C THR A 6 -81.84 24.10 -37.71
N ILE A 7 -82.51 25.18 -38.14
CA ILE A 7 -81.85 26.46 -38.45
C ILE A 7 -81.33 27.14 -37.18
N ILE A 8 -82.08 27.09 -36.08
CA ILE A 8 -81.65 27.61 -34.77
C ILE A 8 -80.45 26.82 -34.23
N LEU A 9 -80.45 25.49 -34.38
CA LEU A 9 -79.32 24.65 -33.96
C LEU A 9 -78.04 24.94 -34.77
N ILE A 10 -78.15 25.18 -36.08
CA ILE A 10 -77.02 25.58 -36.94
C ILE A 10 -76.50 26.97 -36.55
N PHE A 11 -77.38 27.94 -36.28
CA PHE A 11 -76.98 29.25 -35.79
C PHE A 11 -76.33 29.21 -34.40
N LEU A 12 -76.78 28.32 -33.52
CA LEU A 12 -76.19 28.11 -32.20
C LEU A 12 -74.79 27.48 -32.31
N ILE A 13 -74.60 26.51 -33.20
CA ILE A 13 -73.30 25.86 -33.45
C ILE A 13 -72.30 26.85 -34.08
N LEU A 14 -72.75 27.69 -35.02
CA LEU A 14 -71.93 28.74 -35.62
C LEU A 14 -71.56 29.85 -34.62
N ALA A 15 -72.47 30.23 -33.73
CA ALA A 15 -72.19 31.18 -32.66
C ALA A 15 -71.17 30.63 -31.65
N VAL A 16 -71.21 29.33 -31.34
CA VAL A 16 -70.24 28.69 -30.42
C VAL A 16 -68.84 28.60 -31.05
N SER A 17 -68.72 28.41 -32.37
CA SER A 17 -67.40 28.42 -33.04
C SER A 17 -66.72 29.80 -33.11
N ALA A 18 -67.46 30.90 -32.88
CA ALA A 18 -66.90 32.25 -32.83
C ALA A 18 -66.39 32.66 -31.43
N TYR A 19 -66.66 31.86 -30.38
CA TYR A 19 -66.20 32.11 -29.01
C TYR A 19 -64.97 31.30 -28.61
N ALA A 20 -64.36 30.56 -29.52
CA ALA A 20 -63.06 29.92 -29.31
C ALA A 20 -61.98 30.71 -30.06
N GLN A 21 -61.88 32.01 -29.78
CA GLN A 21 -60.59 32.68 -29.93
C GLN A 21 -59.82 32.39 -28.65
N GLU A 22 -59.13 31.25 -28.66
CA GLU A 22 -58.04 30.99 -27.73
C GLU A 22 -57.12 32.20 -27.83
N SER A 23 -57.15 33.06 -26.83
CA SER A 23 -56.09 34.02 -26.63
C SER A 23 -54.85 33.16 -26.42
N ALA A 24 -54.03 33.05 -27.46
CA ALA A 24 -52.63 32.71 -27.29
C ALA A 24 -51.96 33.87 -26.54
N ASP A 25 -52.40 34.11 -25.30
CA ASP A 25 -51.53 34.67 -24.30
C ASP A 25 -50.47 33.58 -24.15
N SER A 26 -49.36 33.77 -24.87
CA SER A 26 -48.13 33.06 -24.61
C SER A 26 -47.82 33.30 -23.14
N ILE A 27 -48.28 32.41 -22.26
CA ILE A 27 -47.94 32.46 -20.85
C ILE A 27 -46.43 32.17 -20.82
N ASN A 28 -45.64 33.24 -20.84
CA ASN A 28 -44.21 33.20 -20.60
C ASN A 28 -44.02 32.94 -19.10
N THR A 29 -44.39 31.74 -18.65
CA THR A 29 -44.13 31.27 -17.28
C THR A 29 -42.62 31.14 -17.13
N LYS A 30 -41.99 32.16 -16.55
CA LYS A 30 -40.58 32.09 -16.17
C LYS A 30 -40.47 31.24 -14.91
N GLY A 31 -40.07 29.99 -15.07
CA GLY A 31 -39.60 29.17 -13.94
C GLY A 31 -38.23 29.67 -13.49
N ILE A 32 -38.08 29.98 -12.20
CA ILE A 32 -36.76 30.23 -11.61
C ILE A 32 -36.24 28.88 -11.11
N VAL A 33 -35.12 28.44 -11.67
CA VAL A 33 -34.36 27.30 -11.14
C VAL A 33 -33.17 27.87 -10.39
N THR A 34 -33.12 27.64 -9.07
CA THR A 34 -31.96 28.00 -8.26
C THR A 34 -31.07 26.77 -8.13
N VAL A 35 -29.80 26.90 -8.53
CA VAL A 35 -28.77 25.88 -8.34
C VAL A 35 -27.77 26.42 -7.34
N THR A 36 -27.55 25.70 -6.24
CA THR A 36 -26.52 26.02 -5.25
C THR A 36 -25.31 25.12 -5.48
N ILE A 37 -24.15 25.74 -5.68
CA ILE A 37 -22.86 25.03 -5.79
C ILE A 37 -22.16 25.16 -4.43
N THR A 38 -21.76 24.03 -3.85
CA THR A 38 -21.03 23.95 -2.59
C THR A 38 -19.61 23.45 -2.83
N ASN A 39 -18.71 23.77 -1.90
CA ASN A 39 -17.34 23.26 -1.92
C ASN A 39 -17.34 21.73 -1.71
N ALA A 40 -16.43 21.02 -2.37
CA ALA A 40 -16.23 19.59 -2.20
C ALA A 40 -14.99 19.35 -1.33
N PRO A 41 -15.00 18.34 -0.44
CA PRO A 41 -13.83 18.01 0.37
C PRO A 41 -12.70 17.39 -0.47
N PRO A 42 -11.43 17.48 -0.01
CA PRO A 42 -10.30 16.86 -0.68
C PRO A 42 -10.39 15.33 -0.61
N SER A 43 -9.76 14.65 -1.58
CA SER A 43 -9.77 13.19 -1.66
C SER A 43 -8.36 12.61 -1.75
N ILE A 44 -8.07 11.59 -0.92
CA ILE A 44 -6.82 10.82 -1.00
C ILE A 44 -7.00 9.73 -2.05
N THR A 45 -6.38 9.92 -3.22
CA THR A 45 -6.48 9.01 -4.37
C THR A 45 -5.60 7.77 -4.20
N LYS A 46 -4.50 7.90 -3.46
CA LYS A 46 -3.56 6.81 -3.18
C LYS A 46 -2.97 6.92 -1.79
N LEU A 47 -2.82 5.78 -1.12
CA LEU A 47 -2.10 5.64 0.13
C LEU A 47 -1.31 4.32 0.10
N SER A 48 -0.01 4.38 0.36
CA SER A 48 0.86 3.20 0.33
C SER A 48 2.10 3.38 1.18
N PHE A 49 2.70 2.27 1.62
CA PHE A 49 4.01 2.32 2.26
C PHE A 49 5.16 2.43 1.26
N SER A 50 6.31 2.92 1.71
CA SER A 50 7.54 3.00 0.90
C SER A 50 8.15 1.64 0.58
N SER A 51 7.82 0.60 1.35
CA SER A 51 8.29 -0.76 1.17
C SER A 51 7.14 -1.73 1.37
N GLU A 52 7.07 -2.77 0.55
CA GLU A 52 6.11 -3.87 0.70
C GLU A 52 6.49 -4.79 1.87
N LYS A 53 7.79 -4.85 2.20
CA LYS A 53 8.33 -5.63 3.32
C LYS A 53 8.94 -4.71 4.35
N VAL A 54 8.59 -4.96 5.62
CA VAL A 54 9.04 -4.15 6.75
C VAL A 54 9.68 -5.09 7.76
N TYR A 55 10.86 -4.71 8.26
CA TYR A 55 11.57 -5.43 9.32
C TYR A 55 11.75 -4.53 10.54
N ALA A 56 12.13 -5.10 11.69
CA ALA A 56 12.30 -4.37 12.95
C ALA A 56 13.16 -3.08 12.86
N ASP A 57 14.20 -3.10 12.04
CA ASP A 57 15.16 -1.99 11.83
C ASP A 57 14.77 -1.06 10.67
N SER A 58 13.65 -1.33 10.00
CA SER A 58 13.19 -0.53 8.86
C SER A 58 12.67 0.84 9.31
N LYS A 59 12.79 1.82 8.41
CA LYS A 59 12.06 3.10 8.49
C LYS A 59 10.94 3.10 7.46
N LEU A 60 9.71 3.13 7.92
CA LEU A 60 8.53 3.12 7.07
C LEU A 60 8.11 4.54 6.75
N LYS A 61 7.78 4.82 5.49
CA LYS A 61 7.18 6.08 5.06
C LYS A 61 5.78 5.81 4.49
N CYS A 62 4.80 6.59 4.94
CA CYS A 62 3.43 6.57 4.44
C CYS A 62 3.30 7.58 3.30
N ASN A 63 3.33 7.08 2.07
CA ASN A 63 3.20 7.91 0.87
C ASN A 63 1.74 8.07 0.50
N LEU A 64 1.39 9.25 0.00
CA LEU A 64 0.03 9.55 -0.41
C LEU A 64 -0.01 10.44 -1.65
N GLU A 65 -1.16 10.43 -2.30
CA GLU A 65 -1.54 11.37 -3.36
C GLU A 65 -2.90 11.96 -2.98
N VAL A 66 -3.00 13.29 -2.94
CA VAL A 66 -4.25 14.02 -2.66
C VAL A 66 -4.68 14.77 -3.89
N TRP A 67 -5.99 14.78 -4.14
CA TRP A 67 -6.63 15.59 -5.14
C TRP A 67 -7.64 16.53 -4.50
N ASP A 68 -7.61 17.79 -4.93
CA ASP A 68 -8.56 18.83 -4.58
C ASP A 68 -8.63 19.80 -5.78
N ASP A 69 -9.79 20.45 -5.98
CA ASP A 69 -9.96 21.46 -7.04
C ASP A 69 -9.11 22.72 -6.78
N GLN A 70 -8.71 22.95 -5.52
CA GLN A 70 -7.88 24.06 -5.10
C GLN A 70 -6.57 23.60 -4.46
N PRO A 71 -5.48 24.38 -4.65
CA PRO A 71 -4.23 24.10 -3.96
C PRO A 71 -4.35 24.43 -2.45
N GLY A 72 -3.47 23.82 -1.64
CA GLY A 72 -3.32 24.18 -0.22
C GLY A 72 -3.89 23.17 0.77
N THR A 73 -4.13 21.93 0.34
CA THR A 73 -4.59 20.86 1.21
C THR A 73 -3.55 20.52 2.29
N LEU A 74 -4.01 20.42 3.54
CA LEU A 74 -3.25 19.98 4.69
C LEU A 74 -3.53 18.50 4.96
N VAL A 75 -2.50 17.73 5.30
CA VAL A 75 -2.65 16.31 5.66
C VAL A 75 -2.29 16.10 7.12
N SER A 76 -3.09 15.30 7.81
CA SER A 76 -2.80 14.77 9.15
C SER A 76 -2.61 13.26 9.09
N TYR A 77 -1.58 12.76 9.80
CA TYR A 77 -1.31 11.33 9.93
C TYR A 77 -1.64 10.84 11.35
N ASN A 78 -2.17 9.62 11.42
CA ASN A 78 -2.33 8.85 12.64
C ASN A 78 -1.71 7.48 12.44
N TRP A 79 -0.75 7.13 13.28
CA TRP A 79 -0.10 5.83 13.27
C TRP A 79 -0.66 4.92 14.35
N TYR A 80 -0.84 3.65 14.02
CA TYR A 80 -1.22 2.63 14.99
C TYR A 80 -0.22 1.48 14.94
N LYS A 81 0.10 0.95 16.11
CA LYS A 81 0.90 -0.26 16.29
C LYS A 81 0.09 -1.26 17.11
N ASN A 82 -0.21 -2.41 16.54
CA ASN A 82 -1.07 -3.45 17.14
C ASN A 82 -2.42 -2.87 17.63
N GLY A 83 -3.00 -1.97 16.84
CA GLY A 83 -4.26 -1.28 17.15
C GLY A 83 -4.15 -0.11 18.15
N LEU A 84 -2.99 0.14 18.76
CA LEU A 84 -2.78 1.27 19.67
C LEU A 84 -2.34 2.51 18.91
N LEU A 85 -3.02 3.63 19.13
CA LEU A 85 -2.67 4.93 18.55
C LEU A 85 -1.32 5.42 19.11
N LEU A 86 -0.44 5.85 18.23
CA LEU A 86 0.83 6.48 18.55
C LEU A 86 0.73 8.02 18.46
N ASP A 87 1.61 8.70 19.16
CA ASP A 87 1.70 10.17 19.15
C ASP A 87 2.49 10.72 17.93
N GLU A 88 2.93 9.84 17.04
CA GLU A 88 3.64 10.23 15.82
C GLU A 88 2.66 10.85 14.80
N LYS A 89 3.02 12.03 14.27
CA LYS A 89 2.21 12.81 13.31
C LYS A 89 2.91 13.06 11.98
N SER A 90 4.18 12.65 11.83
CA SER A 90 4.91 12.72 10.58
C SER A 90 4.50 11.61 9.60
N ASP A 91 4.99 11.73 8.37
CA ASP A 91 4.83 10.73 7.31
C ASP A 91 5.76 9.52 7.49
N THR A 92 6.56 9.46 8.55
CA THR A 92 7.50 8.36 8.79
C THR A 92 7.38 7.75 10.18
N LEU A 93 7.63 6.45 10.28
CA LEU A 93 7.64 5.70 11.54
C LEU A 93 8.81 4.70 11.55
N SER A 94 9.36 4.43 12.73
CA SER A 94 10.43 3.44 12.96
C SER A 94 10.33 2.86 14.36
N GLY A 95 11.13 1.84 14.67
CA GLY A 95 11.14 1.22 16.00
C GLY A 95 10.09 0.13 16.13
N PHE A 96 10.21 -0.87 15.25
CA PHE A 96 9.25 -1.97 15.15
C PHE A 96 9.78 -3.23 15.85
N GLU A 97 8.85 -4.10 16.24
CA GLU A 97 9.14 -5.46 16.67
C GLU A 97 8.60 -6.46 15.64
N ASP A 98 9.21 -7.65 15.58
CA ASP A 98 8.78 -8.70 14.67
C ASP A 98 7.31 -9.05 14.95
N ASN A 99 6.49 -9.15 13.90
CA ASN A 99 5.04 -9.34 13.92
C ASN A 99 4.19 -8.16 14.41
N ASP A 100 4.77 -6.96 14.59
CA ASP A 100 3.95 -5.76 14.78
C ASP A 100 3.04 -5.53 13.56
N GLU A 101 1.75 -5.29 13.80
CA GLU A 101 0.83 -4.74 12.79
C GLU A 101 0.94 -3.22 12.83
N ILE A 102 1.48 -2.63 11.76
CA ILE A 102 1.60 -1.19 11.60
C ILE A 102 0.51 -0.69 10.66
N LYS A 103 -0.21 0.34 11.08
CA LYS A 103 -1.26 0.98 10.31
C LYS A 103 -1.04 2.48 10.24
N CYS A 104 -1.10 3.03 9.03
CA CYS A 104 -1.10 4.47 8.78
C CYS A 104 -2.49 4.87 8.33
N ALA A 105 -3.07 5.85 9.01
CA ALA A 105 -4.28 6.53 8.61
C ALA A 105 -3.96 7.99 8.27
N ALA A 106 -4.52 8.48 7.17
CA ALA A 106 -4.31 9.85 6.71
C ALA A 106 -5.66 10.52 6.38
N ILE A 107 -5.78 11.79 6.76
CA ILE A 107 -6.95 12.63 6.48
C ILE A 107 -6.46 13.93 5.84
N ALA A 108 -7.12 14.35 4.77
CA ALA A 108 -6.88 15.60 4.08
C ALA A 108 -7.90 16.67 4.50
N LYS A 109 -7.47 17.92 4.61
CA LYS A 109 -8.31 19.08 4.90
C LYS A 109 -7.98 20.22 3.97
N ASP A 110 -8.99 20.83 3.35
CA ASP A 110 -8.77 21.94 2.44
C ASP A 110 -8.61 23.30 3.16
N VAL A 111 -8.48 24.35 2.35
CA VAL A 111 -8.32 25.73 2.84
C VAL A 111 -9.62 26.35 3.38
N PHE A 112 -10.79 25.80 3.05
CA PHE A 112 -12.09 26.25 3.56
C PHE A 112 -12.52 25.50 4.82
N GLY A 113 -11.80 24.45 5.18
CA GLY A 113 -12.00 23.66 6.39
C GLY A 113 -12.77 22.37 6.19
N GLU A 114 -13.14 22.01 4.96
CA GLU A 114 -13.77 20.73 4.65
C GLU A 114 -12.75 19.60 4.80
N ILE A 115 -13.22 18.46 5.32
CA ILE A 115 -12.40 17.31 5.68
C ILE A 115 -12.74 16.14 4.77
N GLY A 116 -11.72 15.59 4.12
CA GLY A 116 -11.82 14.40 3.28
C GLY A 116 -12.04 13.11 4.05
N GLU A 117 -12.32 12.04 3.31
CA GLU A 117 -12.40 10.69 3.86
C GLU A 117 -11.03 10.23 4.41
N GLU A 118 -11.04 9.53 5.54
CA GLU A 118 -9.83 8.88 6.07
C GLU A 118 -9.44 7.70 5.19
N LYS A 119 -8.18 7.67 4.77
CA LYS A 119 -7.59 6.53 4.05
C LYS A 119 -6.65 5.78 4.98
N VAL A 120 -6.67 4.46 4.91
CA VAL A 120 -5.90 3.58 5.80
C VAL A 120 -5.14 2.53 5.00
N VAL A 121 -3.90 2.26 5.40
CA VAL A 121 -3.07 1.16 4.91
C VAL A 121 -2.40 0.45 6.09
N SER A 122 -2.23 -0.87 6.00
CA SER A 122 -1.62 -1.70 7.05
C SER A 122 -0.58 -2.66 6.49
N VAL A 123 0.42 -2.98 7.30
CA VAL A 123 1.48 -3.94 6.99
C VAL A 123 1.91 -4.67 8.27
N ILE A 124 2.31 -5.92 8.14
CA ILE A 124 2.88 -6.71 9.24
C ILE A 124 4.40 -6.68 9.10
N VAL A 125 5.08 -6.45 10.22
CA VAL A 125 6.54 -6.46 10.29
C VAL A 125 7.02 -7.91 10.23
N GLU A 126 7.78 -8.25 9.19
CA GLU A 126 8.33 -9.58 8.98
C GLU A 126 9.49 -9.85 9.95
N GLU A 127 9.56 -11.10 10.42
CA GLU A 127 10.70 -11.57 11.20
C GLU A 127 11.97 -11.56 10.34
N THR A 128 13.04 -10.96 10.85
CA THR A 128 14.36 -11.10 10.24
C THR A 128 14.84 -12.54 10.38
N THR A 129 14.69 -13.36 9.31
CA THR A 129 15.11 -14.76 9.36
C THR A 129 16.54 -14.88 9.92
N HIS A 130 16.72 -15.71 10.95
CA HIS A 130 17.99 -15.87 11.69
C HIS A 130 19.22 -16.17 10.80
N VAL A 131 18.99 -16.66 9.59
CA VAL A 131 20.03 -16.91 8.58
C VAL A 131 20.76 -15.62 8.20
N THR A 132 20.08 -14.48 8.15
CA THR A 132 20.68 -13.20 7.76
C THR A 132 21.58 -12.62 8.84
N LYS A 133 21.22 -12.72 10.13
CA LYS A 133 22.07 -12.28 11.25
C LYS A 133 23.35 -13.11 11.36
N SER A 134 23.23 -14.42 11.13
CA SER A 134 24.37 -15.36 11.12
C SER A 134 25.31 -15.10 9.94
N ALA A 135 24.75 -14.85 8.74
CA ALA A 135 25.53 -14.52 7.55
C ALA A 135 26.23 -13.14 7.66
N GLN A 136 25.57 -12.14 8.24
CA GLN A 136 26.18 -10.81 8.46
C GLN A 136 27.36 -10.87 9.44
N PHE A 137 27.26 -11.72 10.47
CA PHE A 137 28.37 -11.96 11.40
C PHE A 137 29.59 -12.57 10.68
N ILE A 138 29.35 -13.51 9.77
CA ILE A 138 30.43 -14.10 8.96
C ILE A 138 31.06 -13.02 8.04
N VAL A 139 30.27 -12.22 7.34
CA VAL A 139 30.81 -11.21 6.40
C VAL A 139 31.65 -10.13 7.09
N ASN A 140 31.23 -9.65 8.27
CA ASN A 140 32.00 -8.64 9.01
C ASN A 140 33.26 -9.21 9.70
N SER A 141 33.28 -10.52 9.96
CA SER A 141 34.44 -11.18 10.59
C SER A 141 35.56 -11.55 9.62
N PHE A 142 35.33 -11.48 8.30
CA PHE A 142 36.30 -11.90 7.28
C PHE A 142 36.81 -10.80 6.33
N GLY A 143 36.53 -9.52 6.60
CA GLY A 143 37.19 -8.41 5.87
C GLY A 143 36.90 -8.37 4.36
N ALA A 144 35.77 -8.91 3.91
CA ALA A 144 35.38 -8.94 2.51
C ALA A 144 34.70 -7.63 2.09
N GLU A 145 35.42 -6.51 2.11
CA GLU A 145 34.89 -5.21 1.65
C GLU A 145 34.72 -5.09 0.12
N LYS A 146 35.17 -6.08 -0.67
CA LYS A 146 35.40 -5.82 -2.11
C LYS A 146 34.37 -6.23 -3.14
N ASN A 147 33.28 -6.95 -2.84
CA ASN A 147 32.29 -7.29 -3.87
C ASN A 147 30.84 -7.33 -3.33
N LEU A 148 30.29 -6.17 -2.95
CA LEU A 148 28.88 -6.02 -2.57
C LEU A 148 27.90 -6.35 -3.70
N ALA A 149 28.29 -6.18 -4.97
CA ALA A 149 27.42 -6.41 -6.12
C ALA A 149 27.11 -7.91 -6.35
N GLU A 150 28.09 -8.79 -6.15
CA GLU A 150 27.91 -10.25 -6.32
C GLU A 150 27.08 -10.85 -5.18
N ILE A 151 27.18 -10.29 -3.96
CA ILE A 151 26.42 -10.75 -2.79
C ILE A 151 24.92 -10.43 -2.95
N SER A 152 24.58 -9.29 -3.56
CA SER A 152 23.18 -8.92 -3.82
C SER A 152 22.52 -9.87 -4.84
N ALA A 153 23.25 -10.27 -5.90
CA ALA A 153 22.72 -11.14 -6.94
C ALA A 153 22.41 -12.56 -6.45
N VAL A 154 23.14 -13.05 -5.44
CA VAL A 154 22.92 -14.38 -4.86
C VAL A 154 21.77 -14.38 -3.84
N LYS A 155 21.56 -13.26 -3.12
CA LYS A 155 20.44 -13.09 -2.19
C LYS A 155 19.08 -13.16 -2.89
N ASP A 156 18.97 -12.63 -4.10
CA ASP A 156 17.72 -12.61 -4.89
C ASP A 156 17.36 -13.97 -5.49
N GLN A 157 18.29 -14.94 -5.51
CA GLN A 157 18.05 -16.28 -6.06
C GLN A 157 17.68 -17.33 -5.00
N GLY A 158 17.53 -16.95 -3.72
CA GLY A 158 17.19 -17.88 -2.64
C GLY A 158 18.26 -18.97 -2.39
N LEU A 159 19.44 -18.83 -2.99
CA LEU A 159 20.57 -19.73 -2.82
C LEU A 159 21.42 -19.22 -1.66
N MET A 160 21.59 -20.03 -0.62
CA MET A 160 22.67 -19.82 0.34
C MET A 160 24.00 -20.03 -0.38
N ALA A 161 24.65 -18.94 -0.80
CA ALA A 161 26.07 -18.98 -1.10
C ALA A 161 26.83 -19.26 0.19
N LEU A 162 27.11 -20.54 0.46
CA LEU A 162 28.33 -20.89 1.18
C LEU A 162 29.49 -20.69 0.19
N THR A 163 29.79 -19.45 -0.18
CA THR A 163 30.96 -19.12 -1.01
C THR A 163 32.21 -19.25 -0.15
N GLY A 164 32.62 -20.49 0.09
CA GLY A 164 34.00 -20.80 0.41
C GLY A 164 34.83 -20.56 -0.84
N TYR A 165 35.41 -19.36 -1.00
CA TYR A 165 36.55 -19.21 -1.90
C TYR A 165 37.56 -18.21 -1.35
N VAL A 166 38.66 -18.77 -0.85
CA VAL A 166 39.99 -18.17 -1.03
C VAL A 166 40.87 -19.28 -1.60
N VAL A 167 40.88 -19.42 -2.93
CA VAL A 167 42.12 -19.86 -3.60
C VAL A 167 42.86 -18.58 -3.93
N SER A 168 43.71 -18.14 -3.01
CA SER A 168 44.86 -17.35 -3.41
C SER A 168 45.97 -18.34 -3.73
N GLU A 169 46.77 -18.05 -4.76
CA GLU A 169 47.94 -18.84 -5.20
C GLU A 169 49.05 -18.95 -4.12
N SER A 170 48.77 -18.59 -2.86
CA SER A 170 49.73 -18.49 -1.76
C SER A 170 49.71 -19.65 -0.77
N VAL A 171 48.94 -20.73 -0.99
CA VAL A 171 48.95 -21.89 -0.08
C VAL A 171 50.02 -22.91 -0.50
N LYS A 172 51.30 -22.51 -0.37
CA LYS A 172 52.45 -23.43 -0.38
C LYS A 172 53.06 -23.64 1.00
N THR A 173 52.39 -23.21 2.06
CA THR A 173 52.84 -23.42 3.44
C THR A 173 52.14 -24.66 4.03
N PRO A 174 52.89 -25.61 4.63
CA PRO A 174 52.31 -26.80 5.26
C PRO A 174 51.26 -26.50 6.34
N SER A 175 51.34 -25.34 6.98
CA SER A 175 50.38 -24.89 7.99
C SER A 175 48.99 -24.62 7.44
N ALA A 176 48.88 -24.01 6.25
CA ALA A 176 47.59 -23.71 5.63
C ALA A 176 46.86 -24.99 5.15
N VAL A 177 47.62 -26.01 4.71
CA VAL A 177 47.06 -27.35 4.42
C VAL A 177 46.49 -27.99 5.69
N MET A 178 47.15 -27.81 6.83
CA MET A 178 46.70 -28.34 8.12
C MET A 178 45.39 -27.69 8.60
N PHE A 179 45.27 -26.37 8.48
CA PHE A 179 44.02 -25.66 8.79
C PHE A 179 42.86 -26.09 7.88
N PHE A 180 43.15 -26.32 6.60
CA PHE A 180 42.14 -26.78 5.65
C PHE A 180 41.67 -28.22 5.97
N ALA A 181 42.59 -29.11 6.33
CA ALA A 181 42.25 -30.46 6.77
C ALA A 181 41.40 -30.47 8.05
N VAL A 182 41.72 -29.60 9.02
CA VAL A 182 40.92 -29.43 10.24
C VAL A 182 39.53 -28.89 9.91
N PHE A 183 39.44 -27.90 9.02
CA PHE A 183 38.16 -27.33 8.60
C PHE A 183 37.26 -28.35 7.89
N ILE A 184 37.82 -29.13 6.96
CA ILE A 184 37.11 -30.26 6.33
C ILE A 184 36.67 -31.29 7.38
N GLY A 185 37.55 -31.62 8.35
CA GLY A 185 37.22 -32.53 9.43
C GLY A 185 36.02 -32.06 10.27
N VAL A 186 35.98 -30.77 10.62
CA VAL A 186 34.85 -30.17 11.36
C VAL A 186 33.57 -30.21 10.53
N LEU A 187 33.65 -29.88 9.23
CA LEU A 187 32.48 -29.95 8.33
C LEU A 187 31.91 -31.37 8.22
N LEU A 188 32.78 -32.38 8.11
CA LEU A 188 32.37 -33.77 8.08
C LEU A 188 31.71 -34.20 9.39
N LEU A 189 32.21 -33.76 10.54
CA LEU A 189 31.60 -34.03 11.85
C LEU A 189 30.22 -33.38 12.00
N VAL A 190 30.07 -32.14 11.52
CA VAL A 190 28.77 -31.44 11.51
C VAL A 190 27.78 -32.17 10.62
N MET A 191 28.19 -32.55 9.40
CA MET A 191 27.36 -33.34 8.48
C MET A 191 26.95 -34.69 9.10
N LEU A 192 27.89 -35.39 9.74
CA LEU A 192 27.61 -36.67 10.40
C LEU A 192 26.61 -36.53 11.55
N ASN A 193 26.74 -35.48 12.36
CA ASN A 193 25.80 -35.17 13.45
C ASN A 193 24.39 -34.88 12.92
N LEU A 194 24.28 -34.09 11.85
CA LEU A 194 22.99 -33.80 11.21
C LEU A 194 22.33 -35.05 10.64
N VAL A 195 23.10 -35.94 10.00
CA VAL A 195 22.60 -37.24 9.50
C VAL A 195 22.14 -38.13 10.65
N LEU A 196 22.92 -38.26 11.72
CA LEU A 196 22.57 -39.05 12.91
C LEU A 196 21.30 -38.55 13.60
N ARG A 197 21.13 -37.23 13.75
CA ARG A 197 19.89 -36.66 14.30
C ARG A 197 18.67 -37.02 13.43
N ARG A 198 18.83 -36.96 12.11
CA ARG A 198 17.75 -37.27 11.17
C ARG A 198 17.38 -38.76 11.16
N THR A 199 18.35 -39.66 11.28
CA THR A 199 18.08 -41.11 11.35
C THR A 199 17.45 -41.51 12.68
N LEU A 200 17.93 -40.97 13.80
CA LEU A 200 17.33 -41.19 15.12
C LEU A 200 15.89 -40.66 15.22
N SER A 201 15.62 -39.49 14.62
CA SER A 201 14.26 -38.93 14.57
C SER A 201 13.27 -39.81 13.80
N LYS A 202 13.72 -40.59 12.82
CA LYS A 202 12.87 -41.52 12.05
C LYS A 202 12.67 -42.88 12.72
N ALA A 203 13.51 -43.26 13.67
CA ALA A 203 13.41 -44.54 14.38
C ALA A 203 12.41 -44.50 15.56
N ASN A 204 12.05 -43.30 16.02
CA ASN A 204 11.11 -43.07 17.14
C ASN A 204 9.68 -42.75 16.68
N THR A 205 9.37 -42.97 15.40
CA THR A 205 8.03 -42.85 14.78
C THR A 205 7.66 -44.16 14.13
#